data_AF-A0A6I4UC82-F1
#
_entry.id   AF-A0A6I4UC82-F1
#
_cell.length_a   1.000
_cell.length_b   1.000
_cell.length_c   1.000
_cell.angle_alpha   90.00
_cell.angle_beta   90.00
_cell.angle_gamma   90.00
#
_symmetry.space_group_name_H-M   'P 1'
#
loop_
_entity.id
_entity.type
_entity.pdbx_description
1 polymer ?
#
loop_
_entity_poly.entity_id
_entity_poly.type
_entity_poly.pdbx_seq_one_letter_code
_entity_poly.pdbx_strand_id
1 'polypeptide(L)'
;MAVFIPALIVLATVVAMEWVAWASHKYIMHGFGWGWHRDHHEPHDNLLEKNDLYAVVGAAMSISMFALGSEWVMGEGAWWPATWIGLGIMAYGLIYTLVHDGLVHQRYFKWVPKSGYAKRLVQAHKLHHATIGKEGGVSFGFVFARSPAALKAELRRQREAGIAIVRESAGA
;
A
#
# COMPACT_ATOMS: atom_id res chain seq x y z
N MET A 1 -30.64 -7.33 9.12
CA MET A 1 -30.13 -7.94 7.86
C MET A 1 -29.69 -6.92 6.82
N ALA A 2 -30.36 -5.76 6.68
CA ALA A 2 -30.05 -4.75 5.65
C ALA A 2 -28.61 -4.19 5.65
N VAL A 3 -27.92 -4.14 6.79
CA VAL A 3 -26.54 -3.59 6.89
C VAL A 3 -25.46 -4.66 6.70
N PHE A 4 -25.81 -5.95 6.82
CA PHE A 4 -24.84 -7.03 6.83
C PHE A 4 -24.16 -7.22 5.48
N ILE A 5 -24.94 -7.21 4.38
CA ILE A 5 -24.40 -7.36 3.03
C ILE A 5 -23.51 -6.15 2.65
N PRO A 6 -23.93 -4.89 2.83
CA PRO A 6 -23.05 -3.73 2.68
C PRO A 6 -21.73 -3.85 3.46
N ALA A 7 -21.80 -4.23 4.74
CA ALA A 7 -20.61 -4.38 5.57
C ALA A 7 -19.67 -5.47 5.03
N LEU A 8 -20.22 -6.60 4.58
CA LEU A 8 -19.42 -7.66 3.96
C LEU A 8 -18.77 -7.21 2.65
N ILE A 9 -19.47 -6.43 1.81
CA ILE A 9 -18.90 -5.88 0.58
C ILE A 9 -17.71 -4.97 0.93
N VAL A 10 -17.89 -4.04 1.87
CA VAL A 10 -16.82 -3.14 2.31
C VAL A 10 -15.61 -3.93 2.82
N LEU A 11 -15.83 -4.89 3.71
CA LEU A 11 -14.76 -5.72 4.28
C LEU A 11 -14.04 -6.55 3.21
N ALA A 12 -14.80 -7.18 2.31
CA ALA A 12 -14.24 -7.95 1.20
C ALA A 12 -13.42 -7.06 0.25
N THR A 13 -13.91 -5.84 -0.04
CA THR A 13 -13.17 -4.87 -0.86
C THR A 13 -11.88 -4.42 -0.17
N VAL A 14 -11.89 -4.13 1.14
CA VAL A 14 -10.67 -3.77 1.88
C VAL A 14 -9.63 -4.89 1.81
N VAL A 15 -10.06 -6.16 1.97
CA VAL A 15 -9.15 -7.31 1.84
C VAL A 15 -8.65 -7.49 0.41
N ALA A 16 -9.52 -7.31 -0.60
CA ALA A 16 -9.13 -7.39 -2.01
C ALA A 16 -8.15 -6.27 -2.39
N MET A 17 -8.29 -5.08 -1.81
CA MET A 17 -7.41 -3.95 -2.06
C MET A 17 -5.98 -4.19 -1.58
N GLU A 18 -5.75 -5.03 -0.56
CA GLU A 18 -4.39 -5.44 -0.19
C GLU A 18 -3.71 -6.20 -1.33
N TRP A 19 -4.44 -7.07 -2.03
CA TRP A 19 -3.91 -7.77 -3.22
C TRP A 19 -3.64 -6.80 -4.37
N VAL A 20 -4.56 -5.86 -4.61
CA VAL A 20 -4.38 -4.82 -5.64
C VAL A 20 -3.16 -3.96 -5.32
N ALA A 21 -2.99 -3.54 -4.06
CA ALA A 21 -1.86 -2.75 -3.62
C ALA A 21 -0.56 -3.54 -3.74
N TRP A 22 -0.51 -4.79 -3.28
CA TRP A 22 0.66 -5.65 -3.42
C TRP A 22 1.07 -5.83 -4.89
N ALA A 23 0.11 -6.16 -5.77
CA ALA A 23 0.38 -6.40 -7.18
C ALA A 23 0.83 -5.11 -7.87
N SER A 24 0.15 -4.00 -7.60
CA SER A 24 0.52 -2.69 -8.14
C SER A 24 1.90 -2.27 -7.67
N HIS A 25 2.20 -2.45 -6.38
CA HIS A 25 3.50 -2.12 -5.82
C HIS A 25 4.62 -2.93 -6.45
N LYS A 26 4.46 -4.25 -6.54
CA LYS A 26 5.49 -5.14 -7.10
C LYS A 26 5.69 -4.99 -8.61
N TYR A 27 4.60 -4.95 -9.39
CA TYR A 27 4.66 -5.08 -10.84
C TYR A 27 4.53 -3.76 -11.59
N ILE A 28 3.89 -2.75 -10.99
CA ILE A 28 3.72 -1.43 -11.59
C ILE A 28 4.75 -0.47 -10.99
N MET A 29 4.71 -0.23 -9.68
CA MET A 29 5.56 0.76 -9.00
C MET A 29 7.05 0.38 -9.05
N HIS A 30 7.41 -0.89 -8.81
CA HIS A 30 8.77 -1.40 -9.04
C HIS A 30 9.01 -1.93 -10.47
N GLY A 31 8.16 -1.52 -11.41
CA GLY A 31 8.25 -1.85 -12.83
C GLY A 31 8.26 -0.58 -13.68
N PHE A 32 7.32 -0.48 -14.62
CA PHE A 32 7.22 0.67 -15.53
C PHE A 32 6.79 1.98 -14.83
N GLY A 33 6.20 1.89 -13.65
CA GLY A 33 5.79 3.01 -12.81
C GLY A 33 6.89 3.56 -11.90
N TRP A 34 8.11 3.02 -11.96
CA TRP A 34 9.21 3.42 -11.08
C TRP A 34 9.49 4.92 -11.06
N GLY A 35 9.27 5.64 -12.17
CA GLY A 35 9.44 7.09 -12.22
C GLY A 35 8.56 7.87 -11.24
N TRP A 36 7.39 7.35 -10.86
CA TRP A 36 6.53 7.96 -9.84
C TRP A 36 6.88 7.47 -8.43
N HIS A 37 7.30 6.21 -8.31
CA HIS A 37 7.57 5.58 -7.03
C HIS A 37 8.98 5.83 -6.47
N ARG A 38 9.95 6.19 -7.33
CA ARG A 38 11.35 6.36 -6.95
C ARG A 38 11.56 7.38 -5.83
N ASP A 39 10.86 8.52 -5.91
CA ASP A 39 10.93 9.62 -4.94
C ASP A 39 10.64 9.10 -3.54
N HIS A 40 9.59 8.28 -3.41
CA HIS A 40 9.19 7.62 -2.17
C HIS A 40 10.23 6.65 -1.58
N HIS A 41 11.13 6.11 -2.40
CA HIS A 41 12.24 5.28 -1.91
C HIS A 41 13.44 6.11 -1.46
N GLU A 42 13.55 7.37 -1.86
CA GLU A 42 14.71 8.22 -1.58
C GLU A 42 14.46 9.07 -0.32
N PRO A 43 15.43 9.21 0.60
CA PRO A 43 15.23 10.04 1.78
C PRO A 43 15.00 11.50 1.39
N HIS A 44 13.90 12.09 1.85
CA HIS A 44 13.58 13.50 1.68
C HIS A 44 12.57 13.97 2.75
N ASP A 45 12.45 15.28 2.93
CA ASP A 45 11.50 15.90 3.89
C ASP A 45 10.27 16.53 3.20
N ASN A 46 9.99 16.17 1.94
CA ASN A 46 8.87 16.71 1.17
C ASN A 46 7.52 16.27 1.77
N LEU A 47 6.56 17.19 1.81
CA LEU A 47 5.19 16.88 2.22
C LEU A 47 4.42 16.08 1.16
N LEU A 48 4.70 16.35 -0.11
CA LEU A 48 4.13 15.66 -1.27
C LEU A 48 5.24 14.98 -2.06
N GLU A 49 4.90 13.83 -2.63
CA GLU A 49 5.79 13.01 -3.44
C GLU A 49 5.17 12.75 -4.80
N LYS A 50 6.00 12.50 -5.82
CA LYS A 50 5.46 12.00 -7.10
C LYS A 50 4.67 10.70 -6.94
N ASN A 51 4.98 9.93 -5.91
CA ASN A 51 4.28 8.71 -5.56
C ASN A 51 2.81 8.95 -5.19
N ASP A 52 2.45 10.16 -4.73
CA ASP A 52 1.06 10.50 -4.38
C ASP A 52 0.13 10.46 -5.61
N LEU A 53 0.66 10.44 -6.84
CA LEU A 53 -0.11 10.16 -8.05
C LEU A 53 -0.82 8.80 -8.00
N TYR A 54 -0.27 7.81 -7.29
CA TYR A 54 -0.96 6.54 -7.07
C TYR A 54 -2.15 6.67 -6.12
N ALA A 55 -2.09 7.57 -5.14
CA ALA A 55 -3.24 7.90 -4.30
C ALA A 55 -4.35 8.57 -5.13
N VAL A 56 -3.98 9.42 -6.10
CA VAL A 56 -4.95 10.00 -7.07
C VAL A 56 -5.61 8.92 -7.91
N VAL A 57 -4.87 7.92 -8.40
CA VAL A 57 -5.44 6.77 -9.13
C VAL A 57 -6.42 5.98 -8.24
N GLY A 58 -6.04 5.69 -6.99
CA GLY A 58 -6.92 5.02 -6.03
C GLY A 58 -8.20 5.83 -5.72
N ALA A 59 -8.06 7.15 -5.57
CA ALA A 59 -9.20 8.06 -5.40
C ALA A 59 -10.13 8.03 -6.62
N ALA A 60 -9.57 8.05 -7.84
CA ALA A 60 -10.35 7.93 -9.08
C ALA A 60 -11.10 6.59 -9.16
N MET A 61 -10.47 5.47 -8.76
CA MET A 61 -11.15 4.17 -8.66
C MET A 61 -12.33 4.21 -7.66
N SER A 62 -12.13 4.80 -6.48
CA SER A 62 -13.18 4.92 -5.47
C SER A 62 -14.35 5.80 -5.95
N ILE A 63 -14.04 6.98 -6.50
CA ILE A 63 -15.04 7.90 -7.06
C ILE A 63 -15.82 7.25 -8.20
N SER A 64 -15.14 6.50 -9.07
CA SER A 64 -15.80 5.77 -10.17
C SER A 64 -16.82 4.76 -9.65
N MET A 65 -16.48 4.04 -8.57
CA MET A 65 -17.41 3.10 -7.94
C MET A 65 -18.60 3.79 -7.27
N PHE A 66 -18.38 4.95 -6.63
CA PHE A 66 -19.49 5.78 -6.13
C PHE A 66 -20.39 6.30 -7.24
N ALA A 67 -19.81 6.75 -8.36
CA ALA A 67 -20.57 7.19 -9.53
C ALA A 67 -21.44 6.04 -10.07
N LEU A 68 -20.86 4.85 -10.26
CA LEU A 68 -21.58 3.65 -10.72
C LEU A 68 -22.71 3.21 -9.78
N GLY A 69 -22.54 3.43 -8.47
CA GLY A 69 -23.54 3.07 -7.46
C GLY A 69 -24.58 4.16 -7.18
N SER A 70 -24.45 5.34 -7.79
CA SER A 70 -25.30 6.49 -7.53
C SER A 70 -26.46 6.56 -8.52
N GLU A 71 -27.70 6.49 -8.03
CA GLU A 71 -28.91 6.74 -8.82
C GLU A 71 -28.96 8.16 -9.41
N TRP A 72 -28.27 9.13 -8.80
CA TRP A 72 -28.17 10.49 -9.33
C TRP A 72 -27.30 10.57 -10.59
N VAL A 73 -26.34 9.66 -10.74
CA VAL A 73 -25.40 9.64 -11.87
C VAL A 73 -25.84 8.63 -12.93
N MET A 74 -26.24 7.43 -12.51
CA MET A 74 -26.55 6.30 -13.39
C MET A 74 -28.06 6.06 -13.58
N GLY A 75 -28.93 6.78 -12.86
CA GLY A 75 -30.38 6.56 -12.91
C GLY A 75 -30.76 5.12 -12.53
N GLU A 76 -31.67 4.54 -13.30
CA GLU A 76 -32.09 3.14 -13.15
C GLU A 76 -30.97 2.11 -13.39
N GLY A 77 -29.86 2.53 -14.04
CA GLY A 77 -28.68 1.70 -14.26
C GLY A 77 -27.72 1.63 -13.07
N ALA A 78 -28.05 2.28 -11.93
CA ALA A 78 -27.19 2.29 -10.77
C ALA A 78 -26.97 0.88 -10.19
N TRP A 79 -25.70 0.53 -10.01
CA TRP A 79 -25.31 -0.74 -9.41
C TRP A 79 -25.00 -0.53 -7.93
N TRP A 80 -26.03 -0.64 -7.08
CA TRP A 80 -25.93 -0.33 -5.65
C TRP A 80 -24.72 -0.94 -4.89
N PRO A 81 -24.21 -2.16 -5.20
CA PRO A 81 -23.00 -2.70 -4.57
C PRO A 81 -21.76 -1.83 -4.82
N ALA A 82 -21.69 -1.12 -5.95
CA ALA A 82 -20.57 -0.27 -6.31
C ALA A 82 -20.33 0.85 -5.30
N THR A 83 -21.39 1.41 -4.68
CA THR A 83 -21.25 2.39 -3.60
C THR A 83 -20.45 1.83 -2.43
N TRP A 84 -20.71 0.58 -2.05
CA TRP A 84 -20.03 -0.09 -0.93
C TRP A 84 -18.61 -0.54 -1.31
N ILE A 85 -18.39 -0.89 -2.57
CA ILE A 85 -17.04 -1.12 -3.11
C ILE A 85 -16.24 0.20 -3.07
N GLY A 86 -16.83 1.31 -3.53
CA GLY A 86 -16.22 2.64 -3.47
C GLY A 86 -15.81 3.02 -2.06
N LEU A 87 -16.69 2.74 -1.08
CA LEU A 87 -16.42 2.94 0.34
C LEU A 87 -15.28 2.04 0.85
N GLY A 88 -15.23 0.78 0.43
CA GLY A 88 -14.12 -0.13 0.77
C GLY A 88 -12.77 0.32 0.20
N ILE A 89 -12.73 0.80 -1.05
CA ILE A 89 -11.53 1.37 -1.68
C ILE A 89 -11.09 2.62 -0.91
N MET A 90 -12.03 3.51 -0.58
CA MET A 90 -11.74 4.72 0.21
C MET A 90 -11.18 4.36 1.60
N ALA A 91 -11.81 3.43 2.31
CA ALA A 91 -11.36 2.97 3.62
C ALA A 91 -9.95 2.38 3.56
N TYR A 92 -9.65 1.55 2.55
CA TYR A 92 -8.30 1.03 2.34
C TYR A 92 -7.31 2.16 2.03
N GLY A 93 -7.68 3.13 1.19
CA GLY A 93 -6.86 4.32 0.91
C GLY A 93 -6.53 5.10 2.18
N LEU A 94 -7.50 5.33 3.07
CA LEU A 94 -7.28 5.97 4.37
C LEU A 94 -6.34 5.17 5.27
N ILE A 95 -6.51 3.83 5.33
CA ILE A 95 -5.58 2.95 6.05
C ILE A 95 -4.17 3.09 5.49
N TYR A 96 -4.03 3.09 4.16
CA TYR A 96 -2.74 3.23 3.51
C TYR A 96 -2.11 4.59 3.86
N THR A 97 -2.79 5.70 3.63
CA THR A 97 -2.27 7.04 3.95
C THR A 97 -1.89 7.20 5.42
N LEU A 98 -2.74 6.78 6.35
CA LEU A 98 -2.46 6.96 7.78
C LEU A 98 -1.34 6.03 8.29
N VAL A 99 -1.30 4.79 7.83
CA VAL A 99 -0.37 3.80 8.38
C VAL A 99 0.91 3.76 7.56
N HIS A 100 0.87 3.79 6.23
CA HIS A 100 2.07 3.80 5.39
C HIS A 100 2.74 5.18 5.44
N ASP A 101 2.07 6.23 4.99
CA ASP A 101 2.70 7.55 4.92
C ASP A 101 2.81 8.20 6.31
N GLY A 102 1.76 8.07 7.13
CA GLY A 102 1.73 8.61 8.49
C GLY A 102 2.61 7.84 9.47
N LEU A 103 2.36 6.55 9.70
CA LEU A 103 3.09 5.78 10.72
C LEU A 103 4.47 5.32 10.24
N VAL A 104 4.58 4.74 9.05
CA VAL A 104 5.83 4.13 8.59
C VAL A 104 6.82 5.18 8.11
N HIS A 105 6.36 6.14 7.30
CA HIS A 105 7.18 7.22 6.76
C HIS A 105 7.19 8.50 7.60
N GLN A 106 6.37 8.58 8.64
CA GLN A 106 6.31 9.73 9.54
C GLN A 106 6.04 11.07 8.85
N ARG A 107 5.28 11.03 7.73
CA ARG A 107 4.97 12.20 6.90
C ARG A 107 3.98 13.17 7.56
N TYR A 108 3.03 12.64 8.33
CA TYR A 108 1.98 13.44 8.99
C TYR A 108 2.15 13.55 10.51
N PHE A 109 2.79 12.55 11.14
CA PHE A 109 3.01 12.51 12.57
C PHE A 109 4.26 11.69 12.91
N LYS A 110 4.90 12.00 14.04
CA LYS A 110 6.10 11.30 14.51
C LYS A 110 5.79 10.41 15.70
N TRP A 111 5.61 9.11 15.44
CA TRP A 111 5.44 8.10 16.48
C TRP A 111 6.16 6.80 16.10
N VAL A 112 7.00 6.29 17.00
CA VAL A 112 7.79 5.07 16.76
C VAL A 112 7.23 3.93 17.63
N PRO A 113 6.59 2.91 17.02
CA PRO A 113 6.03 1.80 17.77
C PRO A 113 7.14 0.91 18.37
N LYS A 114 7.08 0.66 19.68
CA LYS A 114 8.09 -0.13 20.40
C LYS A 114 7.81 -1.65 20.44
N SER A 115 6.55 -2.05 20.25
CA SER A 115 6.08 -3.44 20.29
C SER A 115 4.85 -3.66 19.40
N GLY A 116 4.40 -4.90 19.26
CA GLY A 116 3.15 -5.26 18.58
C GLY A 116 3.19 -5.20 17.06
N TYR A 117 1.99 -5.17 16.45
CA TYR A 117 1.82 -5.25 15.00
C TYR A 117 2.30 -3.99 14.26
N ALA A 118 2.09 -2.80 14.82
CA ALA A 118 2.60 -1.55 14.26
C ALA A 118 4.13 -1.59 14.06
N LYS A 119 4.87 -2.13 15.03
CA LYS A 119 6.32 -2.33 14.90
C LYS A 119 6.66 -3.31 13.77
N ARG A 120 5.88 -4.38 13.62
CA ARG A 120 6.06 -5.36 12.53
C ARG A 120 5.86 -4.71 11.16
N LEU A 121 4.82 -3.88 10.99
CA LEU A 121 4.57 -3.13 9.75
C LEU A 121 5.77 -2.24 9.41
N VAL A 122 6.19 -1.39 10.36
CA VAL A 122 7.34 -0.48 10.18
C VAL A 122 8.62 -1.27 9.82
N GLN A 123 8.90 -2.37 10.51
CA GLN A 123 10.11 -3.17 10.24
C GLN A 123 10.06 -3.88 8.89
N ALA A 124 8.92 -4.45 8.52
CA ALA A 124 8.74 -5.12 7.23
C ALA A 124 8.92 -4.12 6.07
N HIS A 125 8.34 -2.93 6.20
CA HIS A 125 8.43 -1.88 5.20
C HIS A 125 9.84 -1.28 5.09
N LYS A 126 10.55 -1.10 6.22
CA LYS A 126 11.97 -0.70 6.17
C LYS A 126 12.86 -1.70 5.44
N LEU A 127 12.59 -3.00 5.61
CA LEU A 127 13.31 -4.05 4.87
C LEU A 127 12.99 -4.01 3.36
N HIS A 128 11.77 -3.62 3.00
CA HIS A 128 11.38 -3.39 1.62
C HIS A 128 12.18 -2.23 0.99
N HIS A 129 12.25 -1.07 1.65
CA HIS A 129 13.03 0.08 1.15
C HIS A 129 14.55 -0.16 1.09
N ALA A 130 15.07 -1.14 1.82
CA ALA A 130 16.47 -1.53 1.69
C ALA A 130 16.78 -2.13 0.30
N THR A 131 15.77 -2.58 -0.43
CA THR A 131 15.88 -3.09 -1.80
C THR A 131 15.32 -2.09 -2.80
N ILE A 132 15.91 -2.04 -4.01
CA ILE A 132 15.53 -1.06 -5.04
C ILE A 132 14.55 -1.67 -6.06
N GLY A 133 14.77 -2.94 -6.44
CA GLY A 133 14.05 -3.59 -7.52
C GLY A 133 12.95 -4.54 -7.04
N LYS A 134 12.04 -4.89 -7.97
CA LYS A 134 11.08 -5.98 -7.77
C LYS A 134 11.77 -7.34 -7.57
N GLU A 135 12.89 -7.54 -8.26
CA GLU A 135 13.70 -8.75 -8.18
C GLU A 135 14.61 -8.65 -6.96
N GLY A 136 14.55 -9.66 -6.10
CA GLY A 136 15.26 -9.63 -4.82
C GLY A 136 14.67 -8.68 -3.78
N GLY A 137 13.51 -8.08 -4.06
CA GLY A 137 12.76 -7.26 -3.11
C GLY A 137 11.85 -8.10 -2.21
N VAL A 138 11.58 -7.58 -1.01
CA VAL A 138 10.68 -8.24 -0.06
C VAL A 138 9.58 -7.29 0.40
N SER A 139 8.47 -7.85 0.89
CA SER A 139 7.38 -7.12 1.56
C SER A 139 6.74 -5.98 0.74
N PHE A 140 6.28 -6.27 -0.48
CA PHE A 140 5.49 -5.32 -1.29
C PHE A 140 4.06 -5.09 -0.78
N GLY A 141 3.54 -5.99 0.04
CA GLY A 141 2.25 -5.83 0.70
C GLY A 141 2.42 -5.01 1.97
N PHE A 142 1.34 -4.40 2.44
CA PHE A 142 1.38 -3.45 3.52
C PHE A 142 0.62 -3.95 4.74
N VAL A 143 -0.71 -4.13 4.65
CA VAL A 143 -1.54 -4.47 5.81
C VAL A 143 -1.23 -5.88 6.31
N PHE A 144 -0.91 -6.83 5.43
CA PHE A 144 -0.52 -8.20 5.80
C PHE A 144 1.00 -8.42 5.72
N ALA A 145 1.74 -7.70 6.57
CA ALA A 145 3.19 -7.83 6.63
C ALA A 145 3.64 -9.21 7.13
N ARG A 146 4.66 -9.82 6.51
CA ARG A 146 5.33 -11.04 7.03
C ARG A 146 6.16 -10.71 8.28
N SER A 147 6.68 -11.74 8.98
CA SER A 147 7.53 -11.49 10.14
C SER A 147 8.87 -10.89 9.71
N PRO A 148 9.44 -9.89 10.43
CA PRO A 148 10.71 -9.29 10.05
C PRO A 148 11.87 -10.28 10.03
N ALA A 149 11.83 -11.31 10.89
CA ALA A 149 12.81 -12.39 10.88
C ALA A 149 12.79 -13.21 9.58
N ALA A 150 11.59 -13.57 9.09
CA ALA A 150 11.45 -14.30 7.83
C ALA A 150 11.88 -13.45 6.62
N LEU A 151 11.55 -12.16 6.64
CA LEU A 151 11.95 -11.21 5.60
C LEU A 151 13.47 -11.02 5.55
N LYS A 152 14.14 -10.87 6.71
CA LYS A 152 15.60 -10.79 6.79
C LYS A 152 16.28 -12.07 6.30
N ALA A 153 15.74 -13.24 6.67
CA ALA A 153 16.27 -14.52 6.23
C ALA A 153 16.12 -14.69 4.70
N GLU A 154 15.01 -14.26 4.12
CA GLU A 154 14.80 -14.24 2.66
C GLU A 154 15.79 -13.29 1.96
N LEU A 155 15.90 -12.04 2.43
CA LEU A 155 16.85 -11.07 1.87
C LEU A 155 18.29 -11.59 1.91
N ARG A 156 18.68 -12.23 3.02
CA ARG A 156 20.01 -12.83 3.15
C ARG A 156 20.24 -13.91 2.09
N ARG A 157 19.29 -14.84 1.91
CA ARG A 157 19.38 -15.89 0.89
C ARG A 157 19.47 -15.30 -0.51
N GLN A 158 18.63 -14.31 -0.82
CA GLN A 158 18.63 -13.67 -2.15
C GLN A 158 19.94 -12.90 -2.41
N ARG A 159 20.54 -12.30 -1.38
CA ARG A 159 21.84 -11.64 -1.48
C ARG A 159 22.98 -12.65 -1.71
N GLU A 160 22.98 -13.76 -0.97
CA GLU A 160 23.94 -14.86 -1.15
C GLU A 160 23.84 -15.49 -2.55
N ALA A 161 22.65 -15.49 -3.14
CA ALA A 161 22.40 -15.93 -4.52
C ALA A 161 22.68 -14.85 -5.60
N GLY A 162 23.08 -13.62 -5.22
CA GLY A 162 23.33 -12.53 -6.16
C GLY A 162 22.08 -11.91 -6.80
N ILE A 163 20.89 -12.18 -6.26
CA ILE A 163 19.59 -11.70 -6.79
C ILE A 163 19.21 -10.35 -6.19
N ALA A 164 19.39 -10.17 -4.88
CA ALA A 164 18.99 -8.95 -4.18
C ALA A 164 20.08 -7.88 -4.25
N ILE A 165 19.74 -6.74 -4.86
CA ILE A 165 20.52 -5.51 -4.79
C ILE A 165 19.99 -4.70 -3.62
N VAL A 166 20.74 -4.73 -2.52
CA VAL A 166 20.45 -3.95 -1.31
C VAL A 166 21.20 -2.62 -1.44
N ARG A 167 20.53 -1.51 -1.13
CA ARG A 167 21.23 -0.22 -0.99
C ARG A 167 22.29 -0.36 0.10
N GLU A 168 23.52 0.10 -0.19
CA GLU A 168 24.49 0.31 0.89
C GLU A 168 23.83 1.21 1.92
N SER A 169 23.80 0.78 3.18
CA SER A 169 23.22 1.57 4.24
C SER A 169 23.94 2.92 4.28
N ALA A 170 23.22 4.01 4.03
CA ALA A 170 23.68 5.33 4.38
C ALA A 170 23.86 5.37 5.91
N GLY A 171 25.09 5.15 6.38
CA GLY A 171 25.47 5.16 7.79
C GLY A 171 26.06 3.83 8.27
N ALA A 172 27.36 3.66 8.02
CA ALA A 172 28.28 3.14 9.04
C ALA A 172 28.70 4.31 9.94
#